data_AF-A0AA40G3B3-F1
#
_entry.id   AF-A0AA40G3B3-F1
#
_cell.length_a   1.000
_cell.length_b   1.000
_cell.length_c   1.000
_cell.angle_alpha   90.00
_cell.angle_beta   90.00
_cell.angle_gamma   90.00
#
_symmetry.space_group_name_H-M   'P 1'
#
loop_
_entity.id
_entity.type
_entity.pdbx_description
1 polymer ?
#
loop_
_entity_poly.entity_id
_entity_poly.type
_entity_poly.pdbx_seq_one_letter_code
_entity_poly.pdbx_strand_id
1 'polypeptide(L)'
;MKKCNETHYTQWSLWSPCSSSCGSGTQTRFRTHEDWHHDDVDPTDCKHEAISCQAKIATCDFTKEQAEEFCKKPKEEGPARCTSNIIRWYFDKEKGCKSFKYSGCDGNENNFPTEQDCKKVCDDYQRDLRTNLSTMMKNYKVSLSSVLSYHIPAQGQRTTKTKRAHHEKLKFKGIEADSQMKSSYNVDVDCQLSEWSSWSKCAGCRGYQNSTREIKVPHRGKGKRCRTKLYRKRKCRKDPSCSLQADEPRRIYRDQRFDVEENQISVDCKITQWSKWSHCTATCGEASQHRTRIVKVQPLGPKSKLCPSLVEYRKCHTRRCP
;
A
#
# COMPACT_ATOMS: atom_id res chain seq x y z
N MET A 1 -35.30 -28.90 7.63
CA MET A 1 -35.09 -27.64 8.38
C MET A 1 -34.69 -28.00 9.80
N LYS A 2 -33.49 -27.64 10.26
CA LYS A 2 -33.15 -27.80 11.68
C LYS A 2 -33.78 -26.64 12.45
N LYS A 3 -34.72 -26.92 13.35
CA LYS A 3 -35.35 -25.89 14.18
C LYS A 3 -34.43 -25.58 15.36
N CYS A 4 -33.91 -24.37 15.42
CA CYS A 4 -33.24 -23.85 16.61
C CYS A 4 -34.30 -23.64 17.70
N ASN A 5 -34.02 -24.02 18.94
CA ASN A 5 -34.94 -23.77 20.04
C ASN A 5 -34.80 -22.31 20.51
N GLU A 6 -35.77 -21.45 20.19
CA GLU A 6 -35.62 -20.00 20.37
C GLU A 6 -35.57 -19.54 21.84
N THR A 7 -35.96 -20.40 22.79
CA THR A 7 -36.03 -20.07 24.22
C THR A 7 -34.67 -19.93 24.92
N HIS A 8 -33.58 -20.42 24.33
CA HIS A 8 -32.23 -20.35 24.94
C HIS A 8 -31.30 -19.36 24.24
N TYR A 9 -31.80 -18.53 23.32
CA TYR A 9 -30.99 -17.49 22.67
C TYR A 9 -31.52 -16.10 22.96
N THR A 10 -30.59 -15.15 23.08
CA THR A 10 -30.89 -13.72 23.10
C THR A 10 -31.69 -13.32 21.86
N GLN A 11 -32.37 -12.18 21.95
CA GLN A 11 -32.85 -11.46 20.77
C GLN A 11 -31.73 -11.30 19.72
N TRP A 12 -32.10 -11.33 18.44
CA TRP A 12 -31.17 -11.09 17.35
C TRP A 12 -30.63 -9.66 17.37
N SER A 13 -29.35 -9.49 17.00
CA SER A 13 -28.81 -8.17 16.68
C SER A 13 -29.56 -7.53 15.50
N LEU A 14 -29.42 -6.22 15.37
CA LEU A 14 -29.72 -5.54 14.10
C LEU A 14 -28.91 -6.16 12.95
N TRP A 15 -29.47 -6.10 11.74
CA TRP A 15 -28.75 -6.46 10.53
C TRP A 15 -27.57 -5.52 10.27
N SER A 16 -26.43 -6.08 9.85
CA SER A 16 -25.36 -5.27 9.27
C SER A 16 -25.85 -4.59 7.98
N PRO A 17 -25.22 -3.48 7.55
CA PRO A 17 -25.34 -3.03 6.17
C PRO A 17 -24.94 -4.13 5.19
N CYS A 18 -25.33 -3.94 3.94
CA CYS A 18 -24.98 -4.86 2.86
C CYS A 18 -23.45 -4.99 2.72
N SER A 19 -22.96 -6.21 2.48
CA SER A 19 -21.52 -6.49 2.30
C SER A 19 -20.90 -5.69 1.14
N SER A 20 -21.73 -5.41 0.12
CA SER A 20 -21.39 -4.74 -1.13
C SER A 20 -21.95 -3.32 -1.12
N SER A 21 -21.19 -2.36 -1.65
CA SER A 21 -21.64 -0.97 -1.82
C SER A 21 -22.47 -0.78 -3.11
N CYS A 22 -22.44 -1.76 -4.01
CA CYS A 22 -23.19 -1.83 -5.27
C CYS A 22 -23.70 -3.25 -5.53
N GLY A 23 -24.77 -3.37 -6.31
CA GLY A 23 -25.34 -4.64 -6.75
C GLY A 23 -25.86 -5.51 -5.61
N SER A 24 -25.70 -6.83 -5.76
CA SER A 24 -26.07 -7.80 -4.72
C SER A 24 -24.97 -7.96 -3.67
N GLY A 25 -25.37 -8.15 -2.42
CA GLY A 25 -24.49 -8.49 -1.32
C GLY A 25 -25.20 -9.34 -0.27
N THR A 26 -24.61 -9.42 0.91
CA THR A 26 -25.15 -10.16 2.06
C THR A 26 -25.12 -9.28 3.29
N GLN A 27 -26.20 -9.29 4.07
CA GLN A 27 -26.26 -8.71 5.41
C GLN A 27 -26.30 -9.82 6.44
N THR A 28 -25.68 -9.59 7.59
CA THR A 28 -25.52 -10.60 8.66
C THR A 28 -26.04 -10.08 10.00
N ARG A 29 -26.63 -10.97 10.79
CA ARG A 29 -27.00 -10.72 12.20
C ARG A 29 -26.60 -11.89 13.09
N PHE A 30 -26.52 -11.64 14.39
CA PHE A 30 -25.95 -12.55 15.37
C PHE A 30 -26.85 -12.64 16.60
N ARG A 31 -26.87 -13.79 17.28
CA ARG A 31 -27.45 -13.95 18.63
C ARG A 31 -26.59 -14.88 19.48
N THR A 32 -26.65 -14.72 20.79
CA THR A 32 -25.90 -15.52 21.77
C THR A 32 -26.82 -16.50 22.50
N HIS A 33 -26.25 -17.57 23.04
CA HIS A 33 -27.00 -18.55 23.85
C HIS A 33 -26.89 -18.15 25.32
N GLU A 34 -28.00 -18.20 26.06
CA GLU A 34 -28.09 -17.68 27.43
C GLU A 34 -27.67 -18.74 28.47
N ASP A 35 -28.04 -20.02 28.28
CA ASP A 35 -27.67 -21.11 29.20
C ASP A 35 -26.38 -21.84 28.79
N TRP A 36 -25.38 -21.94 29.67
CA TRP A 36 -24.17 -22.74 29.42
C TRP A 36 -24.19 -24.08 30.17
N HIS A 37 -25.15 -24.95 29.82
CA HIS A 37 -25.02 -26.38 30.15
C HIS A 37 -24.05 -27.05 29.17
N HIS A 38 -23.13 -27.85 29.72
CA HIS A 38 -21.80 -28.04 29.12
C HIS A 38 -21.71 -29.16 28.06
N ASP A 39 -22.85 -29.80 27.71
CA ASP A 39 -22.88 -31.05 26.96
C ASP A 39 -23.62 -31.01 25.60
N ASP A 40 -24.31 -29.91 25.26
CA ASP A 40 -25.01 -29.80 23.98
C ASP A 40 -24.13 -29.25 22.84
N VAL A 41 -24.01 -30.02 21.76
CA VAL A 41 -23.33 -29.63 20.52
C VAL A 41 -24.24 -28.70 19.70
N ASP A 42 -24.39 -27.46 20.20
CA ASP A 42 -25.24 -26.42 19.61
C ASP A 42 -24.79 -26.05 18.17
N PRO A 43 -25.66 -26.21 17.14
CA PRO A 43 -25.33 -25.87 15.77
C PRO A 43 -24.95 -24.38 15.59
N THR A 44 -23.79 -24.12 14.99
CA THR A 44 -23.32 -22.77 14.66
C THR A 44 -24.31 -21.95 13.81
N ASP A 45 -25.11 -22.65 13.03
CA ASP A 45 -26.17 -22.12 12.16
C ASP A 45 -27.29 -21.40 12.96
N CYS A 46 -27.43 -21.69 14.26
CA CYS A 46 -28.44 -21.06 15.13
C CYS A 46 -28.01 -19.72 15.73
N LYS A 47 -26.71 -19.37 15.66
CA LYS A 47 -26.12 -18.13 16.23
C LYS A 47 -25.81 -17.06 15.18
N HIS A 48 -25.82 -17.43 13.90
CA HIS A 48 -25.42 -16.60 12.77
C HIS A 48 -26.45 -16.71 11.66
N GLU A 49 -26.95 -15.58 11.19
CA GLU A 49 -27.87 -15.55 10.05
C GLU A 49 -27.34 -14.59 8.99
N ALA A 50 -27.48 -14.98 7.72
CA ALA A 50 -26.99 -14.26 6.57
C ALA A 50 -28.05 -14.30 5.47
N ILE A 51 -28.50 -13.13 5.00
CA ILE A 51 -29.47 -13.02 3.91
C ILE A 51 -28.95 -12.11 2.81
N SER A 52 -29.38 -12.36 1.58
CA SER A 52 -29.10 -11.48 0.44
C SER A 52 -29.70 -10.09 0.66
N CYS A 53 -28.95 -9.06 0.25
CA CYS A 53 -29.40 -7.68 0.18
C CYS A 53 -29.03 -7.10 -1.19
N GLN A 54 -29.77 -6.07 -1.62
CA GLN A 54 -29.28 -5.17 -2.65
C GLN A 54 -28.69 -3.94 -1.98
N ALA A 55 -27.55 -3.47 -2.50
CA ALA A 55 -26.93 -2.24 -2.07
C ALA A 55 -27.71 -1.02 -2.56
N LYS A 56 -27.43 0.16 -2.00
CA LYS A 56 -28.06 1.43 -2.43
C LYS A 56 -27.79 1.76 -3.90
N ILE A 57 -26.69 1.26 -4.47
CA ILE A 57 -26.38 1.39 -5.90
C ILE A 57 -26.76 0.08 -6.61
N ALA A 58 -27.63 0.15 -7.62
CA ALA A 58 -28.22 -1.03 -8.25
C ALA A 58 -27.22 -1.90 -9.05
N THR A 59 -26.19 -1.29 -9.65
CA THR A 59 -25.17 -1.96 -10.47
C THR A 59 -23.76 -1.55 -10.04
N CYS A 60 -22.76 -2.39 -10.34
CA CYS A 60 -21.34 -2.09 -10.17
C CYS A 60 -20.66 -1.64 -11.47
N ASP A 61 -21.47 -1.27 -12.48
CA ASP A 61 -21.03 -0.65 -13.72
C ASP A 61 -21.23 0.85 -13.58
N PHE A 62 -20.16 1.53 -13.21
CA PHE A 62 -20.14 2.96 -12.92
C PHE A 62 -19.70 3.74 -14.16
N THR A 63 -20.32 4.89 -14.42
CA THR A 63 -19.77 5.83 -15.41
C THR A 63 -18.50 6.50 -14.86
N LYS A 64 -17.71 7.11 -15.74
CA LYS A 64 -16.48 7.81 -15.33
C LYS A 64 -16.78 8.90 -14.30
N GLU A 65 -17.85 9.65 -14.51
CA GLU A 65 -18.28 10.77 -13.69
C GLU A 65 -18.69 10.32 -12.27
N GLN A 66 -19.37 9.17 -12.17
CA GLN A 66 -19.73 8.55 -10.89
C GLN A 66 -18.49 8.06 -10.14
N ALA A 67 -17.55 7.41 -10.85
CA ALA A 67 -16.28 7.01 -10.26
C ALA A 67 -15.49 8.22 -9.74
N GLU A 68 -15.43 9.32 -10.51
CA GLU A 68 -14.80 10.57 -10.05
C GLU A 68 -15.47 11.14 -8.78
N GLU A 69 -16.80 11.11 -8.69
CA GLU A 69 -17.52 11.56 -7.50
C GLU A 69 -17.17 10.72 -6.26
N PHE A 70 -17.19 9.38 -6.39
CA PHE A 70 -16.89 8.47 -5.29
C PHE A 70 -15.43 8.59 -4.85
N CYS A 71 -14.48 8.51 -5.78
CA CYS A 71 -13.05 8.57 -5.48
C CYS A 71 -12.60 9.97 -4.97
N LYS A 72 -13.42 11.02 -5.15
CA LYS A 72 -13.14 12.36 -4.62
C LYS A 72 -13.55 12.54 -3.14
N LYS A 73 -14.51 11.75 -2.63
CA LYS A 73 -15.03 11.81 -1.25
C LYS A 73 -13.98 11.36 -0.21
N PRO A 74 -14.02 11.86 1.04
CA PRO A 74 -13.11 11.42 2.10
C PRO A 74 -13.47 10.01 2.58
N LYS A 75 -12.52 9.27 3.17
CA LYS A 75 -12.86 8.05 3.92
C LYS A 75 -13.78 8.43 5.09
N GLU A 76 -14.74 7.58 5.40
CA GLU A 76 -15.66 7.78 6.50
C GLU A 76 -15.74 6.50 7.33
N GLU A 77 -15.18 6.56 8.54
CA GLU A 77 -15.04 5.39 9.41
C GLU A 77 -16.39 4.95 10.00
N GLY A 78 -17.42 5.79 9.90
CA GLY A 78 -18.75 5.57 10.47
C GLY A 78 -18.81 5.90 11.97
N PRO A 79 -20.01 6.09 12.55
CA PRO A 79 -20.16 6.48 13.95
C PRO A 79 -19.94 5.30 14.91
N ALA A 80 -19.47 5.63 16.12
CA ALA A 80 -19.13 4.66 17.17
C ALA A 80 -20.32 3.83 17.71
N ARG A 81 -21.57 4.19 17.36
CA ARG A 81 -22.77 3.38 17.62
C ARG A 81 -22.71 2.00 16.96
N CYS A 82 -21.94 1.88 15.89
CA CYS A 82 -21.67 0.62 15.23
C CYS A 82 -20.24 0.20 15.61
N THR A 83 -20.13 -0.98 16.23
CA THR A 83 -18.89 -1.43 16.89
C THR A 83 -18.19 -2.54 16.10
N SER A 84 -18.47 -2.66 14.80
CA SER A 84 -17.79 -3.60 13.92
C SER A 84 -16.42 -3.07 13.53
N ASN A 85 -15.39 -3.91 13.54
CA ASN A 85 -14.05 -3.55 13.07
C ASN A 85 -13.82 -4.10 11.64
N ILE A 86 -14.64 -3.68 10.68
CA ILE A 86 -14.55 -4.17 9.30
C ILE A 86 -13.40 -3.47 8.58
N ILE A 87 -12.46 -4.23 8.03
CA ILE A 87 -11.42 -3.66 7.16
C ILE A 87 -12.02 -3.44 5.77
N ARG A 88 -12.06 -2.19 5.32
CA ARG A 88 -12.48 -1.81 3.97
C ARG A 88 -11.42 -0.91 3.32
N TRP A 89 -11.59 -0.62 2.03
CA TRP A 89 -10.64 0.12 1.22
C TRP A 89 -11.24 1.46 0.77
N TYR A 90 -10.42 2.51 0.76
CA TYR A 90 -10.79 3.83 0.25
C TYR A 90 -9.69 4.32 -0.69
N PHE A 91 -10.04 5.22 -1.59
CA PHE A 91 -9.10 5.89 -2.49
C PHE A 91 -8.51 7.16 -1.87
N ASP A 92 -7.19 7.21 -1.78
CA ASP A 92 -6.40 8.35 -1.37
C ASP A 92 -5.79 9.06 -2.59
N LYS A 93 -6.02 10.36 -2.76
CA LYS A 93 -5.57 11.12 -3.94
C LYS A 93 -4.05 11.14 -4.13
N GLU A 94 -3.29 11.05 -3.04
CA GLU A 94 -1.82 11.00 -3.09
C GLU A 94 -1.32 9.56 -3.23
N LYS A 95 -1.91 8.63 -2.47
CA LYS A 95 -1.33 7.30 -2.18
C LYS A 95 -2.08 6.14 -2.85
N GLY A 96 -3.20 6.40 -3.51
CA GLY A 96 -4.07 5.39 -4.13
C GLY A 96 -4.91 4.62 -3.13
N CYS A 97 -5.39 3.45 -3.53
CA CYS A 97 -6.23 2.61 -2.68
C CYS A 97 -5.52 2.18 -1.38
N LYS A 98 -6.20 2.38 -0.26
CA LYS A 98 -5.71 2.08 1.09
C LYS A 98 -6.78 1.46 1.98
N SER A 99 -6.37 0.57 2.87
CA SER A 99 -7.24 0.00 3.89
C SER A 99 -7.52 0.99 5.03
N PHE A 100 -8.74 0.98 5.57
CA PHE A 100 -9.15 1.67 6.79
C PHE A 100 -10.10 0.79 7.63
N LYS A 101 -10.35 1.20 8.88
CA LYS A 101 -11.34 0.56 9.74
C LYS A 101 -12.69 1.25 9.52
N TYR A 102 -13.72 0.46 9.27
CA TYR A 102 -15.10 0.90 9.11
C TYR A 102 -15.96 0.27 10.21
N SER A 103 -16.72 1.12 10.92
CA SER A 103 -17.51 0.84 12.13
C SER A 103 -18.65 -0.15 11.88
N GLY A 104 -18.97 -0.40 10.61
CA GLY A 104 -20.04 -1.30 10.22
C GLY A 104 -21.39 -0.63 10.04
N CYS A 105 -21.50 0.70 10.03
CA CYS A 105 -22.67 1.40 9.49
C CYS A 105 -22.33 2.82 9.00
N ASP A 106 -23.30 3.43 8.30
CA ASP A 106 -23.16 4.73 7.62
C ASP A 106 -21.98 4.72 6.64
N GLY A 107 -21.26 5.83 6.46
CA GLY A 107 -20.20 5.89 5.45
C GLY A 107 -20.70 6.29 4.06
N ASN A 108 -19.76 6.80 3.26
CA ASN A 108 -19.98 7.18 1.86
C ASN A 108 -19.41 6.16 0.87
N GLU A 109 -19.50 6.46 -0.42
CA GLU A 109 -19.20 5.58 -1.54
C GLU A 109 -17.69 5.36 -1.76
N ASN A 110 -16.81 6.13 -1.12
CA ASN A 110 -15.36 5.85 -1.08
C ASN A 110 -15.03 4.73 -0.08
N ASN A 111 -15.77 3.62 -0.17
CA ASN A 111 -15.78 2.52 0.79
C ASN A 111 -16.00 1.20 0.06
N PHE A 112 -14.90 0.54 -0.29
CA PHE A 112 -14.83 -0.64 -1.13
C PHE A 112 -14.53 -1.91 -0.30
N PRO A 113 -15.10 -3.07 -0.64
CA PRO A 113 -14.81 -4.32 0.07
C PRO A 113 -13.34 -4.77 -0.06
N THR A 114 -12.72 -4.62 -1.23
CA THR A 114 -11.34 -5.03 -1.49
C THR A 114 -10.48 -3.95 -2.16
N GLU A 115 -9.15 -4.13 -2.13
CA GLU A 115 -8.20 -3.30 -2.88
C GLU A 115 -8.47 -3.36 -4.39
N GLN A 116 -8.90 -4.52 -4.90
CA GLN A 116 -9.18 -4.73 -6.32
C GLN A 116 -10.42 -3.96 -6.76
N ASP A 117 -11.48 -3.93 -5.93
CA ASP A 117 -12.68 -3.13 -6.21
C ASP A 117 -12.35 -1.64 -6.24
N CYS A 118 -11.61 -1.15 -5.23
CA CYS A 118 -11.15 0.23 -5.19
C CYS A 118 -10.33 0.61 -6.43
N LYS A 119 -9.40 -0.25 -6.86
CA LYS A 119 -8.59 -0.01 -8.08
C LYS A 119 -9.43 -0.04 -9.34
N LYS A 120 -10.35 -1.01 -9.48
CA LYS A 120 -11.25 -1.12 -10.64
C LYS A 120 -12.10 0.15 -10.83
N VAL A 121 -12.50 0.80 -9.73
CA VAL A 121 -13.28 2.05 -9.79
C VAL A 121 -12.37 3.28 -9.93
N CYS A 122 -11.26 3.37 -9.20
CA CYS A 122 -10.50 4.61 -9.06
C CYS A 122 -9.15 4.70 -9.81
N ASP A 123 -8.63 3.63 -10.43
CA ASP A 123 -7.30 3.69 -11.08
C ASP A 123 -7.26 4.62 -12.30
N ASP A 124 -8.34 4.70 -13.07
CA ASP A 124 -8.45 5.63 -14.20
C ASP A 124 -8.49 7.09 -13.72
N TYR A 125 -9.26 7.39 -12.66
CA TYR A 125 -9.24 8.69 -12.00
C TYR A 125 -7.84 9.03 -11.44
N GLN A 126 -7.12 8.06 -10.88
CA GLN A 126 -5.74 8.27 -10.42
C GLN A 126 -4.78 8.57 -11.57
N ARG A 127 -5.00 7.97 -12.75
CA ARG A 127 -4.22 8.27 -13.96
C ARG A 127 -4.47 9.71 -14.41
N ASP A 128 -5.73 10.14 -14.41
CA ASP A 128 -6.12 11.49 -14.84
C ASP A 128 -5.66 12.58 -13.85
N LEU A 129 -5.67 12.33 -12.55
CA LEU A 129 -5.03 13.21 -11.56
C LEU A 129 -3.53 13.40 -11.83
N ARG A 130 -2.81 12.32 -12.20
CA ARG A 130 -1.37 12.37 -12.50
C ARG A 130 -1.07 13.05 -13.83
N THR A 131 -1.87 12.83 -14.88
CA THR A 131 -1.70 13.50 -16.17
C THR A 131 -2.02 14.99 -16.04
N ASN A 132 -3.09 15.37 -15.36
CA ASN A 132 -3.44 16.77 -15.09
C ASN A 132 -2.36 17.48 -14.26
N LEU A 133 -1.82 16.85 -13.21
CA LEU A 133 -0.68 17.39 -12.47
C LEU A 133 0.56 17.56 -13.37
N SER A 134 0.87 16.57 -14.23
CA SER A 134 1.98 16.67 -15.19
C SER A 134 1.78 17.81 -16.19
N THR A 135 0.56 18.01 -16.70
CA THR A 135 0.20 19.09 -17.62
C THR A 135 0.28 20.45 -16.93
N MET A 136 -0.22 20.60 -15.70
CA MET A 136 -0.05 21.82 -14.92
C MET A 136 1.42 22.13 -14.64
N MET A 137 2.23 21.14 -14.26
CA MET A 137 3.67 21.33 -14.06
C MET A 137 4.40 21.69 -15.37
N LYS A 138 3.99 21.15 -16.52
CA LYS A 138 4.52 21.55 -17.83
C LYS A 138 4.15 23.00 -18.16
N ASN A 139 2.89 23.38 -17.98
CA ASN A 139 2.41 24.74 -18.24
C ASN A 139 3.10 25.77 -17.33
N TYR A 140 3.27 25.45 -16.04
CA TYR A 140 4.03 26.29 -15.11
C TYR A 140 5.51 26.43 -15.53
N LYS A 141 6.11 25.37 -16.06
CA LYS A 141 7.49 25.37 -16.58
C LYS A 141 7.64 26.18 -17.89
N VAL A 142 6.55 26.54 -18.56
CA VAL A 142 6.53 27.45 -19.73
C VAL A 142 6.43 28.94 -19.31
N SER A 143 6.11 29.24 -18.04
CA SER A 143 5.93 30.63 -17.56
C SER A 143 7.19 31.27 -16.94
N LEU A 144 8.25 30.50 -16.68
CA LEU A 144 9.52 31.03 -16.14
C LEU A 144 10.47 31.62 -17.19
N SER A 145 10.20 31.43 -18.49
CA SER A 145 10.93 32.08 -19.58
C SER A 145 10.37 33.45 -19.99
N SER A 146 9.21 33.85 -19.44
CA SER A 146 8.51 35.09 -19.80
C SER A 146 8.69 36.25 -18.82
N VAL A 147 9.26 36.03 -17.63
CA VAL A 147 9.41 37.06 -16.59
C VAL A 147 10.79 36.97 -15.91
N LEU A 148 11.85 37.37 -16.62
CA LEU A 148 13.07 38.03 -16.09
C LEU A 148 14.13 38.18 -17.19
N SER A 149 13.98 39.25 -17.99
CA SER A 149 15.11 39.88 -18.70
C SER A 149 14.77 41.35 -18.89
N TYR A 150 14.97 42.12 -17.80
CA TYR A 150 14.97 43.58 -17.86
C TYR A 150 15.95 44.03 -18.94
N HIS A 151 15.47 44.84 -19.89
CA HIS A 151 16.32 45.48 -20.88
C HIS A 151 17.23 46.52 -20.21
N ILE A 152 18.51 46.51 -20.56
CA ILE A 152 19.38 47.68 -20.45
C ILE A 152 19.64 48.16 -21.90
N PRO A 153 19.27 49.39 -22.26
CA PRO A 153 19.40 49.87 -23.64
C PRO A 153 20.79 50.44 -23.93
N ALA A 154 21.40 50.00 -25.04
CA ALA A 154 22.53 50.68 -25.66
C ALA A 154 22.39 50.61 -27.19
N GLN A 155 22.25 51.78 -27.80
CA GLN A 155 21.85 52.02 -29.18
C GLN A 155 22.87 51.55 -30.23
N GLY A 156 22.42 51.17 -31.44
CA GLY A 156 23.38 50.86 -32.52
C GLY A 156 22.84 50.19 -33.80
N GLN A 157 21.92 50.85 -34.52
CA GLN A 157 21.68 50.70 -35.98
C GLN A 157 21.26 49.33 -36.59
N ARG A 158 20.04 49.32 -37.14
CA ARG A 158 19.62 48.89 -38.51
C ARG A 158 20.66 48.12 -39.37
N THR A 159 20.36 47.06 -40.14
CA THR A 159 19.07 46.63 -40.73
C THR A 159 19.08 45.21 -41.35
N THR A 160 17.87 44.69 -41.63
CA THR A 160 17.48 43.75 -42.73
C THR A 160 17.89 42.26 -42.76
N LYS A 161 16.84 41.43 -42.64
CA LYS A 161 16.39 40.38 -43.58
C LYS A 161 17.06 38.97 -43.66
N THR A 162 16.26 38.00 -43.18
CA THR A 162 15.98 36.65 -43.74
C THR A 162 16.98 35.49 -43.66
N LYS A 163 16.48 34.39 -43.06
CA LYS A 163 16.50 32.98 -43.53
C LYS A 163 17.49 32.62 -44.67
N ARG A 164 18.43 31.70 -44.40
CA ARG A 164 18.25 30.25 -44.68
C ARG A 164 19.36 29.42 -44.03
N ALA A 165 19.19 28.11 -44.06
CA ALA A 165 20.12 27.13 -43.51
C ALA A 165 21.08 26.57 -44.59
N HIS A 166 22.00 25.74 -44.11
CA HIS A 166 22.59 24.56 -44.77
C HIS A 166 24.03 24.66 -45.33
N HIS A 167 24.68 23.48 -45.24
CA HIS A 167 26.05 23.11 -45.63
C HIS A 167 27.24 23.81 -44.95
N GLU A 168 28.40 23.19 -44.77
CA GLU A 168 28.87 21.79 -44.55
C GLU A 168 30.36 21.81 -44.95
N LYS A 169 31.24 21.37 -44.03
CA LYS A 169 32.67 20.98 -44.21
C LYS A 169 33.61 21.94 -44.95
N LEU A 170 34.82 22.07 -44.40
CA LEU A 170 36.04 21.47 -44.97
C LEU A 170 37.15 21.42 -43.91
N LYS A 171 38.13 20.51 -44.09
CA LYS A 171 39.36 20.41 -43.29
C LYS A 171 40.54 20.98 -44.10
N PHE A 172 41.50 21.66 -43.46
CA PHE A 172 42.96 21.36 -43.60
C PHE A 172 43.82 22.07 -42.50
N LYS A 173 45.14 21.84 -42.49
CA LYS A 173 46.12 22.10 -41.39
C LYS A 173 47.12 23.26 -41.66
N GLY A 174 47.75 23.77 -40.59
CA GLY A 174 49.03 24.51 -40.55
C GLY A 174 49.16 25.37 -39.27
N ILE A 175 49.81 24.92 -38.18
CA ILE A 175 51.22 25.09 -37.73
C ILE A 175 51.52 26.45 -37.04
N GLU A 176 52.42 26.42 -36.04
CA GLU A 176 52.42 27.22 -34.80
C GLU A 176 53.42 28.41 -34.76
N ALA A 177 53.10 29.40 -33.90
CA ALA A 177 53.98 30.23 -33.07
C ALA A 177 53.10 31.17 -32.19
N ASP A 178 53.43 31.60 -30.97
CA ASP A 178 54.28 31.05 -29.89
C ASP A 178 53.77 31.67 -28.55
N SER A 179 53.83 30.98 -27.41
CA SER A 179 54.76 31.26 -26.28
C SER A 179 54.22 30.64 -24.98
N GLN A 180 55.06 30.55 -23.94
CA GLN A 180 54.97 29.50 -22.92
C GLN A 180 54.17 29.80 -21.64
N MET A 181 53.48 28.74 -21.17
CA MET A 181 53.24 28.32 -19.78
C MET A 181 52.64 29.30 -18.74
N LYS A 182 51.39 29.00 -18.36
CA LYS A 182 51.06 28.71 -16.94
C LYS A 182 49.97 27.63 -16.85
N SER A 183 50.21 26.65 -15.97
CA SER A 183 49.32 25.63 -15.37
C SER A 183 47.80 25.87 -15.57
N SER A 184 46.95 24.91 -15.94
CA SER A 184 46.97 23.46 -15.61
C SER A 184 46.17 22.65 -16.62
N TYR A 185 46.50 21.36 -16.80
CA TYR A 185 45.75 20.45 -17.65
C TYR A 185 44.31 20.24 -17.12
N ASN A 186 43.32 20.86 -17.77
CA ASN A 186 41.90 20.55 -17.55
C ASN A 186 41.55 19.22 -18.23
N VAL A 187 42.04 18.13 -17.65
CA VAL A 187 41.61 16.77 -18.00
C VAL A 187 40.19 16.58 -17.47
N ASP A 188 39.24 16.27 -18.36
CA ASP A 188 37.91 15.86 -17.96
C ASP A 188 37.99 14.49 -17.26
N VAL A 189 37.83 14.47 -15.94
CA VAL A 189 37.94 13.25 -15.12
C VAL A 189 36.53 12.73 -14.82
N ASP A 190 36.21 11.54 -15.33
CA ASP A 190 34.99 10.79 -14.97
C ASP A 190 35.05 10.34 -13.50
N CYS A 191 33.91 10.39 -12.80
CA CYS A 191 33.86 9.92 -11.41
C CYS A 191 34.13 8.42 -11.28
N GLN A 192 35.07 8.06 -10.41
CA GLN A 192 35.37 6.68 -10.06
C GLN A 192 34.87 6.37 -8.65
N LEU A 193 34.08 5.30 -8.54
CA LEU A 193 33.61 4.76 -7.27
C LEU A 193 34.55 3.63 -6.81
N SER A 194 34.64 3.44 -5.50
CA SER A 194 35.24 2.23 -4.93
C SER A 194 34.39 1.00 -5.23
N GLU A 195 35.03 -0.16 -5.15
CA GLU A 195 34.33 -1.41 -4.95
C GLU A 195 33.50 -1.38 -3.67
N TRP A 196 32.45 -2.20 -3.65
CA TRP A 196 31.59 -2.29 -2.48
C TRP A 196 32.30 -2.93 -1.30
N SER A 197 32.15 -2.33 -0.12
CA SER A 197 32.60 -2.92 1.14
C SER A 197 31.89 -4.26 1.40
N SER A 198 32.61 -5.15 2.08
CA SER A 198 32.09 -6.42 2.59
C SER A 198 30.82 -6.21 3.40
N TRP A 199 29.85 -7.11 3.24
CA TRP A 199 28.57 -7.02 3.92
C TRP A 199 28.73 -7.06 5.44
N SER A 200 28.13 -6.09 6.13
CA SER A 200 28.15 -6.00 7.59
C SER A 200 27.62 -7.27 8.25
N LYS A 201 27.96 -7.51 9.52
CA LYS A 201 27.32 -8.57 10.31
C LYS A 201 25.79 -8.38 10.31
N CYS A 202 25.05 -9.49 10.27
CA CYS A 202 23.58 -9.47 10.23
C CYS A 202 23.03 -8.88 11.55
N ALA A 203 22.23 -7.82 11.45
CA ALA A 203 21.74 -7.03 12.61
C ALA A 203 20.72 -7.75 13.53
N GLY A 204 20.52 -9.06 13.37
CA GLY A 204 19.62 -9.90 14.15
C GLY A 204 19.47 -11.28 13.51
N CYS A 205 18.70 -12.19 14.12
CA CYS A 205 18.49 -13.54 13.57
C CYS A 205 17.73 -13.53 12.23
N ARG A 206 16.87 -12.52 11.99
CA ARG A 206 16.26 -12.19 10.69
C ARG A 206 16.49 -10.70 10.39
N GLY A 207 17.75 -10.32 10.24
CA GLY A 207 18.17 -8.93 10.07
C GLY A 207 18.40 -8.49 8.62
N TYR A 208 19.12 -7.37 8.50
CA TYR A 208 19.71 -6.91 7.25
C TYR A 208 21.24 -6.82 7.40
N GLN A 209 21.95 -6.98 6.29
CA GLN A 209 23.36 -6.58 6.16
C GLN A 209 23.43 -5.34 5.27
N ASN A 210 24.36 -4.46 5.59
CA ASN A 210 24.61 -3.23 4.85
C ASN A 210 25.97 -3.32 4.14
N SER A 211 26.09 -2.66 2.99
CA SER A 211 27.32 -2.55 2.22
C SER A 211 27.35 -1.15 1.62
N THR A 212 28.51 -0.51 1.69
CA THR A 212 28.77 0.88 1.34
C THR A 212 29.86 0.96 0.29
N ARG A 213 29.93 2.08 -0.42
CA ARG A 213 31.07 2.44 -1.26
C ARG A 213 31.21 3.94 -1.29
N GLU A 214 32.43 4.39 -1.51
CA GLU A 214 32.81 5.79 -1.53
C GLU A 214 33.24 6.24 -2.94
N ILE A 215 33.31 7.55 -3.14
CA ILE A 215 33.83 8.17 -4.36
C ILE A 215 35.36 8.23 -4.20
N LYS A 216 36.09 7.41 -4.97
CA LYS A 216 37.56 7.43 -4.99
C LYS A 216 38.09 8.67 -5.73
N VAL A 217 37.42 9.03 -6.83
CA VAL A 217 37.78 10.20 -7.63
C VAL A 217 36.50 10.97 -7.97
N PRO A 218 36.32 12.21 -7.49
CA PRO A 218 35.19 13.05 -7.88
C PRO A 218 35.36 13.54 -9.32
N HIS A 219 34.24 13.75 -10.02
CA HIS A 219 34.29 14.21 -11.41
C HIS A 219 34.84 15.64 -11.52
N ARG A 220 35.54 15.94 -12.62
CA ARG A 220 36.03 17.29 -12.96
C ARG A 220 35.70 17.64 -14.41
N GLY A 221 35.53 18.94 -14.68
CA GLY A 221 35.14 19.44 -15.99
C GLY A 221 33.82 18.84 -16.48
N LYS A 222 33.80 18.33 -17.71
CA LYS A 222 32.67 17.65 -18.37
C LYS A 222 32.57 16.16 -18.02
N GLY A 223 33.44 15.63 -17.16
CA GLY A 223 33.45 14.23 -16.74
C GLY A 223 32.12 13.78 -16.09
N LYS A 224 31.79 12.50 -16.27
CA LYS A 224 30.54 11.88 -15.82
C LYS A 224 30.40 11.94 -14.29
N ARG A 225 29.26 12.43 -13.82
CA ARG A 225 28.94 12.57 -12.39
C ARG A 225 28.79 11.21 -11.69
N CYS A 226 29.12 11.17 -10.41
CA CYS A 226 29.01 9.99 -9.56
C CYS A 226 27.56 9.50 -9.42
N ARG A 227 27.36 8.18 -9.34
CA ARG A 227 26.05 7.61 -8.98
C ARG A 227 25.76 7.86 -7.49
N THR A 228 24.61 8.47 -7.18
CA THR A 228 24.20 8.84 -5.81
C THR A 228 23.93 7.65 -4.88
N LYS A 229 23.67 6.46 -5.42
CA LYS A 229 23.49 5.22 -4.63
C LYS A 229 24.85 4.66 -4.19
N LEU A 230 25.30 5.16 -3.03
CA LEU A 230 26.53 4.77 -2.32
C LEU A 230 26.29 3.75 -1.18
N TYR A 231 25.03 3.43 -0.89
CA TYR A 231 24.60 2.49 0.15
C TYR A 231 23.65 1.43 -0.41
N ARG A 232 23.79 0.17 0.04
CA ARG A 232 22.86 -0.93 -0.26
C ARG A 232 22.65 -1.83 0.97
N LYS A 233 21.46 -2.42 1.08
CA LYS A 233 21.10 -3.38 2.14
C LYS A 233 20.53 -4.67 1.54
N ARG A 234 20.83 -5.83 2.15
CA ARG A 234 20.24 -7.14 1.80
C ARG A 234 19.67 -7.82 3.04
N LYS A 235 18.63 -8.64 2.87
CA LYS A 235 18.09 -9.49 3.95
C LYS A 235 19.12 -10.57 4.30
N CYS A 236 19.19 -10.96 5.56
CA CYS A 236 20.03 -12.04 6.05
C CYS A 236 19.33 -12.85 7.13
N ARG A 237 19.78 -14.08 7.30
CA ARG A 237 19.48 -14.94 8.44
C ARG A 237 20.82 -15.42 9.02
N LYS A 238 20.88 -15.63 10.33
CA LYS A 238 22.00 -16.32 10.97
C LYS A 238 21.60 -17.78 11.14
N ASP A 239 22.41 -18.66 10.58
CA ASP A 239 22.39 -20.11 10.84
C ASP A 239 23.71 -20.46 11.55
N PRO A 240 23.74 -21.39 12.52
CA PRO A 240 22.63 -22.23 12.96
C PRO A 240 21.58 -21.48 13.80
N SER A 241 20.43 -22.13 13.97
CA SER A 241 19.26 -21.68 14.73
C SER A 241 19.62 -20.88 15.99
N CYS A 242 19.14 -19.63 16.06
CA CYS A 242 19.02 -18.88 17.30
C CYS A 242 18.08 -19.62 18.25
N SER A 243 18.64 -20.57 19.00
CA SER A 243 17.90 -21.53 19.81
C SER A 243 17.65 -20.92 21.19
N LEU A 244 16.41 -21.05 21.65
CA LEU A 244 15.96 -20.54 22.94
C LEU A 244 16.61 -21.35 24.07
N GLN A 245 17.25 -20.70 25.05
CA GLN A 245 16.88 -20.72 26.48
C GLN A 245 18.02 -20.27 27.42
N ALA A 246 17.60 -19.82 28.60
CA ALA A 246 18.34 -19.67 29.86
C ALA A 246 19.23 -18.41 30.09
N ASP A 247 18.76 -17.65 31.08
CA ASP A 247 19.49 -17.04 32.20
C ASP A 247 20.20 -15.65 32.08
N GLU A 248 19.53 -14.67 32.69
CA GLU A 248 20.07 -13.48 33.38
C GLU A 248 21.21 -13.86 34.36
N PRO A 249 22.23 -13.00 34.61
CA PRO A 249 21.94 -11.79 35.40
C PRO A 249 22.71 -10.50 35.06
N ARG A 250 21.99 -9.38 35.18
CA ARG A 250 22.40 -8.05 35.70
C ARG A 250 23.76 -7.46 35.27
N ARG A 251 23.72 -6.22 34.77
CA ARG A 251 23.97 -5.01 35.61
C ARG A 251 23.79 -3.68 34.83
N ILE A 252 22.88 -2.82 35.32
CA ILE A 252 23.09 -1.39 35.70
C ILE A 252 23.47 -0.40 34.54
N TYR A 253 22.93 0.83 34.38
CA TYR A 253 22.25 1.81 35.26
C TYR A 253 21.25 2.71 34.46
N ARG A 254 20.24 3.25 35.17
CA ARG A 254 19.40 4.46 34.88
C ARG A 254 18.42 4.38 33.68
N ASP A 255 17.20 4.94 33.76
CA ASP A 255 16.59 5.73 34.84
C ASP A 255 15.12 5.35 35.12
N GLN A 256 14.64 5.75 36.29
CA GLN A 256 13.40 5.29 36.93
C GLN A 256 12.13 5.89 36.29
N ARG A 257 11.03 5.11 36.21
CA ARG A 257 9.78 5.38 36.95
C ARG A 257 8.64 4.37 36.69
N PHE A 258 8.01 3.96 37.80
CA PHE A 258 6.70 3.31 37.93
C PHE A 258 6.51 1.91 37.33
N ASP A 259 6.85 0.91 38.14
CA ASP A 259 6.20 -0.39 38.11
C ASP A 259 4.72 -0.26 38.48
N VAL A 260 3.84 -0.65 37.54
CA VAL A 260 2.50 -1.15 37.88
C VAL A 260 2.48 -2.58 37.37
N GLU A 261 2.78 -3.51 38.29
CA GLU A 261 2.76 -4.95 38.04
C GLU A 261 1.32 -5.45 37.97
N GLU A 262 0.58 -4.99 36.97
CA GLU A 262 -0.73 -5.56 36.65
C GLU A 262 -0.52 -6.82 35.82
N ASN A 263 -1.09 -7.92 36.29
CA ASN A 263 -0.97 -9.25 35.73
C ASN A 263 -1.70 -9.30 34.38
N GLN A 264 -1.06 -8.80 33.32
CA GLN A 264 -1.68 -8.59 32.01
C GLN A 264 -1.97 -9.93 31.31
N ILE A 265 -3.15 -10.47 31.63
CA ILE A 265 -3.76 -11.64 31.00
C ILE A 265 -3.77 -11.40 29.48
N SER A 266 -2.87 -12.08 28.78
CA SER A 266 -2.77 -11.96 27.33
C SER A 266 -3.37 -13.18 26.66
N VAL A 267 -4.50 -12.98 26.00
CA VAL A 267 -5.25 -14.04 25.32
C VAL A 267 -4.93 -13.98 23.83
N ASP A 268 -4.33 -15.03 23.29
CA ASP A 268 -4.09 -15.15 21.85
C ASP A 268 -5.41 -15.32 21.08
N CYS A 269 -5.48 -14.77 19.87
CA CYS A 269 -6.65 -14.95 19.02
C CYS A 269 -6.89 -16.43 18.70
N LYS A 270 -8.08 -16.94 19.05
CA LYS A 270 -8.55 -18.27 18.65
C LYS A 270 -9.56 -18.12 17.52
N ILE A 271 -9.42 -18.94 16.48
CA ILE A 271 -10.26 -18.96 15.29
C ILE A 271 -10.99 -20.30 15.17
N THR A 272 -12.08 -20.31 14.42
CA THR A 272 -12.83 -21.52 14.05
C THR A 272 -12.10 -22.33 12.95
N GLN A 273 -12.57 -23.55 12.73
CA GLN A 273 -12.23 -24.31 11.52
C GLN A 273 -12.76 -23.56 10.27
N TRP A 274 -12.19 -23.88 9.12
CA TRP A 274 -12.65 -23.35 7.84
C TRP A 274 -14.05 -23.86 7.48
N SER A 275 -14.89 -22.99 6.91
CA SER A 275 -16.13 -23.37 6.23
C SER A 275 -15.85 -24.20 4.97
N LYS A 276 -16.90 -24.82 4.45
CA LYS A 276 -16.86 -25.49 3.13
C LYS A 276 -16.54 -24.45 2.05
N TRP A 277 -15.83 -24.87 1.00
CA TRP A 277 -15.60 -24.02 -0.17
C TRP A 277 -16.92 -23.59 -0.81
N SER A 278 -17.01 -22.31 -1.20
CA SER A 278 -18.10 -21.78 -2.00
C SER A 278 -18.19 -22.48 -3.35
N HIS A 279 -19.34 -22.32 -4.02
CA HIS A 279 -19.40 -22.54 -5.46
C HIS A 279 -18.40 -21.63 -6.20
N CYS A 280 -18.04 -21.99 -7.42
CA CYS A 280 -17.19 -21.16 -8.28
C CYS A 280 -17.92 -19.86 -8.64
N THR A 281 -17.20 -18.74 -8.69
CA THR A 281 -17.72 -17.42 -9.11
C THR A 281 -18.26 -17.39 -10.54
N ALA A 282 -17.86 -18.35 -11.38
CA ALA A 282 -18.35 -18.55 -12.73
C ALA A 282 -18.32 -20.05 -13.09
N THR A 283 -19.11 -20.44 -14.09
CA THR A 283 -19.16 -21.83 -14.62
C THR A 283 -18.14 -22.08 -15.73
N CYS A 284 -17.59 -21.02 -16.32
CA CYS A 284 -16.57 -21.04 -17.37
C CYS A 284 -15.55 -19.90 -17.17
N GLY A 285 -14.41 -19.95 -17.88
CA GLY A 285 -13.35 -18.93 -17.79
C GLY A 285 -12.49 -19.08 -16.52
N GLU A 286 -11.86 -18.00 -16.07
CA GLU A 286 -11.14 -17.98 -14.78
C GLU A 286 -12.12 -17.80 -13.61
N ALA A 287 -12.57 -18.89 -13.00
CA ALA A 287 -13.41 -18.86 -11.81
C ALA A 287 -12.60 -19.14 -10.53
N SER A 288 -13.08 -18.66 -9.39
CA SER A 288 -12.49 -18.91 -8.06
C SER A 288 -13.55 -19.35 -7.05
N GLN A 289 -13.13 -20.09 -6.03
CA GLN A 289 -13.91 -20.37 -4.83
C GLN A 289 -13.27 -19.63 -3.65
N HIS A 290 -14.07 -19.35 -2.62
CA HIS A 290 -13.57 -18.85 -1.36
C HIS A 290 -14.07 -19.72 -0.21
N ARG A 291 -13.38 -19.66 0.93
CA ARG A 291 -13.85 -20.19 2.22
C ARG A 291 -13.50 -19.22 3.33
N THR A 292 -14.23 -19.32 4.42
CA THR A 292 -14.23 -18.35 5.52
C THR A 292 -14.07 -19.04 6.87
N ARG A 293 -13.57 -18.32 7.86
CA ARG A 293 -13.55 -18.73 9.27
C ARG A 293 -13.70 -17.49 10.14
N ILE A 294 -14.32 -17.64 11.30
CA ILE A 294 -14.55 -16.54 12.25
C ILE A 294 -13.62 -16.63 13.45
N VAL A 295 -13.45 -15.49 14.14
CA VAL A 295 -12.73 -15.39 15.41
C VAL A 295 -13.63 -15.92 16.53
N LYS A 296 -13.19 -16.97 17.23
CA LYS A 296 -13.86 -17.54 18.41
C LYS A 296 -13.48 -16.79 19.69
N VAL A 297 -12.24 -16.28 19.78
CA VAL A 297 -11.75 -15.47 20.91
C VAL A 297 -10.92 -14.34 20.36
N GLN A 298 -11.26 -13.09 20.69
CA GLN A 298 -10.51 -11.91 20.28
C GLN A 298 -9.18 -11.82 21.03
N PRO A 299 -8.11 -11.32 20.38
CA PRO A 299 -6.82 -11.13 21.04
C PRO A 299 -6.90 -10.02 22.09
N LEU A 300 -6.43 -10.29 23.31
CA LEU A 300 -6.46 -9.35 24.44
C LEU A 300 -5.07 -9.20 25.08
N GLY A 301 -4.77 -8.00 25.57
CA GLY A 301 -3.49 -7.68 26.20
C GLY A 301 -2.32 -7.48 25.20
N PRO A 302 -1.25 -6.79 25.61
CA PRO A 302 -0.23 -6.26 24.69
C PRO A 302 0.73 -7.31 24.11
N LYS A 303 0.68 -8.57 24.57
CA LYS A 303 1.50 -9.69 24.08
C LYS A 303 0.72 -10.67 23.19
N SER A 304 -0.55 -10.39 22.89
CA SER A 304 -1.43 -11.34 22.19
C SER A 304 -1.15 -11.43 20.69
N LYS A 305 -1.22 -12.65 20.16
CA LYS A 305 -1.14 -12.90 18.72
C LYS A 305 -2.46 -12.52 18.05
N LEU A 306 -2.36 -11.58 17.11
CA LEU A 306 -3.47 -11.18 16.25
C LEU A 306 -3.97 -12.35 15.37
N CYS A 307 -5.24 -12.27 14.98
CA CYS A 307 -5.88 -13.30 14.17
C CYS A 307 -5.24 -13.41 12.76
N PRO A 308 -4.98 -14.63 12.26
CA PRO A 308 -4.58 -14.85 10.86
C PRO A 308 -5.77 -14.60 9.91
N SER A 309 -5.52 -14.61 8.59
CA SER A 309 -6.57 -14.34 7.59
C SER A 309 -7.83 -15.18 7.82
N LEU A 310 -8.98 -14.50 7.77
CA LEU A 310 -10.32 -15.08 7.96
C LEU A 310 -10.95 -15.56 6.65
N VAL A 311 -10.35 -15.25 5.50
CA VAL A 311 -10.80 -15.64 4.16
C VAL A 311 -9.63 -16.25 3.39
N GLU A 312 -9.92 -17.28 2.58
CA GLU A 312 -8.97 -17.94 1.69
C GLU A 312 -9.62 -18.17 0.32
N TYR A 313 -8.86 -17.97 -0.75
CA TYR A 313 -9.30 -18.12 -2.14
C TYR A 313 -8.53 -19.23 -2.85
N ARG A 314 -9.20 -19.92 -3.78
CA ARG A 314 -8.60 -20.97 -4.62
C ARG A 314 -9.20 -20.94 -6.01
N LYS A 315 -8.37 -21.04 -7.06
CA LYS A 315 -8.83 -21.13 -8.45
C LYS A 315 -9.67 -22.40 -8.67
N CYS A 316 -10.75 -22.27 -9.42
CA CYS A 316 -11.48 -23.41 -10.01
C CYS A 316 -10.75 -23.91 -11.25
N HIS A 317 -10.96 -25.18 -11.59
CA HIS A 317 -10.80 -25.63 -12.98
C HIS A 317 -12.16 -25.58 -13.67
N THR A 318 -12.34 -24.58 -14.52
CA THR A 318 -13.54 -24.32 -15.30
C THR A 318 -13.21 -24.36 -16.78
N ARG A 319 -14.15 -24.80 -17.62
CA ARG A 319 -13.94 -24.90 -19.08
C ARG A 319 -13.82 -23.50 -19.69
N ARG A 320 -13.22 -23.37 -20.87
CA ARG A 320 -13.32 -22.11 -21.64
C ARG A 320 -14.80 -21.80 -21.90
N CYS A 321 -15.17 -20.53 -21.83
CA CYS A 321 -16.53 -20.12 -22.18
C CYS A 321 -16.80 -20.37 -23.68
N PRO A 322 -18.05 -20.67 -24.07
CA PRO A 322 -18.45 -20.77 -25.48
C PRO A 322 -18.20 -19.48 -26.26
#